data_AF-S5TR37-F1
#
_entry.id   AF-S5TR37-F1
#
_cell.length_a   1.000
_cell.length_b   1.000
_cell.length_c   1.000
_cell.angle_alpha   90.00
_cell.angle_beta   90.00
_cell.angle_gamma   90.00
#
_symmetry.space_group_name_H-M   'P 1'
#
loop_
_entity.id
_entity.type
_entity.pdbx_description
1 polymer ?
#
loop_
_entity_poly.entity_id
_entity_poly.type
_entity_poly.pdbx_seq_one_letter_code
_entity_poly.pdbx_strand_id
1 'polypeptide(L)' 'YPDAYTTWNVVSSMGSTMSLIGVMLLVIIIWESMSSKRQILFQENLQSSVEWTQNNPPAEHSYTELPIIMKF' A
#
# COMPACT_ATOMS: atom_id res chain seq x y z
N TYR A 1 18.91 -24.74 20.84
CA TYR A 1 17.74 -24.38 21.68
C TYR A 1 17.22 -25.68 22.31
N PRO A 2 16.65 -25.65 23.53
CA PRO A 2 16.08 -26.85 24.15
C PRO A 2 15.01 -27.52 23.28
N ASP A 3 14.88 -28.85 23.36
CA ASP A 3 13.99 -29.63 22.48
C ASP A 3 12.51 -29.20 22.59
N ALA A 4 12.11 -28.66 23.74
CA ALA A 4 10.77 -28.11 23.96
C ALA A 4 10.39 -26.96 22.99
N TYR A 5 11.36 -26.28 22.38
CA TYR A 5 11.12 -25.17 21.44
C TYR A 5 11.19 -25.59 19.96
N THR A 6 11.46 -26.86 19.68
CA THR A 6 11.58 -27.38 18.30
C THR A 6 10.35 -27.09 17.46
N THR A 7 9.16 -27.34 18.00
CA THR A 7 7.88 -27.15 17.31
C THR A 7 7.67 -25.69 16.91
N TRP A 8 7.86 -24.76 17.83
CA TRP A 8 7.72 -23.32 17.58
C TRP A 8 8.75 -22.77 16.60
N ASN A 9 9.99 -23.27 16.65
CA ASN A 9 11.04 -22.86 15.72
C ASN A 9 10.78 -23.35 14.30
N VAL A 10 10.21 -24.55 14.13
CA VAL A 10 9.80 -25.08 12.83
C VAL A 10 8.68 -24.24 12.24
N VAL A 11 7.63 -23.93 13.03
CA VAL A 11 6.53 -23.07 12.59
C VAL A 11 7.03 -21.65 12.24
N SER A 12 7.89 -21.08 13.07
CA SER A 12 8.51 -19.78 12.83
C SER A 12 9.32 -19.75 11.53
N SER A 13 10.08 -20.81 11.25
CA SER A 13 10.87 -20.93 10.02
C SER A 13 9.99 -21.09 8.78
N MET A 14 8.90 -21.86 8.87
CA MET A 14 7.91 -21.91 7.79
C MET A 14 7.29 -20.53 7.54
N GLY A 15 6.95 -19.80 8.61
CA GLY A 15 6.46 -18.43 8.56
C GLY A 15 7.42 -17.47 7.84
N SER A 16 8.72 -17.56 8.12
CA SER A 16 9.72 -16.68 7.48
C SER A 16 9.90 -16.98 5.99
N THR A 17 9.77 -18.24 5.57
CA THR A 17 9.79 -18.56 4.13
C THR A 17 8.56 -17.99 3.41
N MET A 18 7.38 -18.07 4.02
CA MET A 18 6.16 -17.47 3.47
C MET A 18 6.26 -15.95 3.39
N SER A 19 6.83 -15.28 4.40
CA SER A 19 7.01 -13.83 4.37
C SER A 19 8.01 -13.40 3.29
N LEU A 20 9.10 -14.14 3.10
CA LEU A 20 10.07 -13.89 2.04
C LEU A 20 9.41 -13.99 0.64
N ILE A 21 8.60 -15.02 0.41
CA ILE A 21 7.83 -15.16 -0.84
C ILE A 21 6.85 -13.98 -0.99
N GLY A 22 6.18 -13.57 0.09
CA GLY A 22 5.29 -12.41 0.08
C GLY A 22 5.98 -11.11 -0.32
N VAL A 23 7.19 -10.84 0.18
CA VAL A 23 7.97 -9.65 -0.20
C VAL A 23 8.44 -9.73 -1.65
N MET A 24 8.88 -10.90 -2.11
CA MET A 24 9.24 -11.10 -3.52
C MET A 24 8.06 -10.82 -4.46
N LEU A 25 6.87 -11.28 -4.11
CA LEU A 25 5.64 -11.00 -4.86
C LEU A 25 5.29 -9.51 -4.83
N LEU A 26 5.42 -8.84 -3.68
CA LEU A 26 5.17 -7.41 -3.58
C LEU A 26 6.04 -6.61 -4.56
N VAL A 27 7.34 -6.94 -4.65
CA VAL A 27 8.27 -6.28 -5.58
C VAL A 27 7.83 -6.49 -7.04
N ILE A 28 7.41 -7.70 -7.40
CA ILE A 28 6.95 -8.01 -8.77
C ILE A 28 5.67 -7.25 -9.11
N ILE A 29 4.72 -7.16 -8.17
CA ILE A 29 3.46 -6.42 -8.38
C ILE A 29 3.74 -4.93 -8.59
N ILE A 30 4.61 -4.33 -7.77
CA ILE A 30 5.00 -2.93 -7.94
C ILE A 30 5.66 -2.73 -9.30
N TRP A 31 6.63 -3.57 -9.66
CA TRP A 31 7.32 -3.49 -10.95
C TRP A 31 6.36 -3.61 -12.15
N GLU A 32 5.44 -4.57 -12.12
CA GLU A 32 4.44 -4.76 -13.16
C GLU A 32 3.51 -3.54 -13.28
N SER A 33 3.06 -2.99 -12.14
CA SER A 33 2.20 -1.80 -12.13
C SER A 33 2.88 -0.59 -12.79
N MET A 34 4.18 -0.39 -12.53
CA MET A 34 4.97 0.70 -13.11
C MET A 34 5.24 0.48 -14.60
N SER A 35 5.45 -0.77 -15.02
CA SER A 35 5.69 -1.12 -16.43
C SER A 35 4.44 -1.00 -17.29
N SER A 36 3.26 -1.36 -16.77
CA SER A 36 2.00 -1.36 -17.53
C SER A 36 1.33 0.01 -17.65
N LYS A 37 1.68 0.98 -16.77
CA LYS A 37 1.22 2.39 -16.82
C LYS A 37 -0.30 2.58 -16.94
N ARG A 38 -1.08 1.66 -16.35
CA ARG A 38 -2.55 1.69 -16.41
C ARG A 38 -3.10 2.92 -15.67
N GLN A 39 -3.85 3.76 -16.38
CA GLN A 39 -4.46 4.96 -15.83
C GLN A 39 -5.72 4.62 -15.02
N ILE A 40 -5.98 5.39 -13.96
CA ILE A 40 -7.18 5.24 -13.11
C ILE A 40 -8.35 5.93 -13.82
N LEU A 41 -9.43 5.21 -14.09
CA LEU A 41 -10.63 5.74 -14.76
C LEU A 41 -11.71 6.20 -13.77
N PHE A 42 -11.90 5.46 -12.68
CA PHE A 42 -12.89 5.74 -11.64
C PHE A 42 -12.28 5.47 -10.26
N GLN A 43 -12.60 6.29 -9.27
CA GLN A 43 -12.19 6.11 -7.88
C GLN A 43 -13.42 5.82 -7.02
N GLU A 44 -13.39 4.72 -6.29
CA GLU A 44 -14.45 4.30 -5.34
C GLU A 44 -14.10 4.71 -3.89
N ASN A 45 -13.37 5.82 -3.74
CA ASN A 45 -12.91 6.27 -2.43
C ASN A 45 -14.02 7.01 -1.69
N LEU A 46 -14.07 6.86 -0.36
CA LEU A 46 -14.92 7.71 0.48
C LEU A 46 -14.38 9.14 0.45
N GLN A 47 -15.27 10.12 0.23
CA GLN A 47 -14.92 11.55 0.22
C GLN A 47 -14.68 12.13 1.63
N SER A 48 -14.24 11.30 2.58
CA SER A 48 -13.93 11.70 3.95
C SER A 48 -12.59 12.42 4.08
N SER A 49 -11.65 12.19 3.15
CA SER A 49 -10.36 12.90 3.09
C SER A 49 -10.19 13.64 1.76
N VAL A 50 -9.55 14.81 1.83
CA VAL A 50 -9.35 15.70 0.68
C VAL A 50 -8.35 15.11 -0.33
N GLU A 51 -7.47 14.20 0.10
CA GLU A 51 -6.49 13.55 -0.79
C GLU A 51 -7.16 12.81 -1.96
N TRP A 52 -8.36 12.25 -1.75
CA TRP A 52 -9.10 11.51 -2.78
C TRP A 52 -9.84 12.41 -3.77
N THR A 53 -9.86 13.72 -3.55
CA THR A 53 -10.46 14.69 -4.47
C THR A 53 -9.46 15.24 -5.49
N GLN A 54 -8.17 14.91 -5.35
CA GLN A 54 -7.12 15.36 -6.26
C GLN A 54 -6.96 14.42 -7.46
N ASN A 55 -6.27 14.90 -8.51
CA ASN A 55 -5.88 14.08 -9.66
C ASN A 55 -4.84 13.02 -9.28
N ASN A 56 -4.70 11.98 -10.11
CA ASN A 56 -3.67 10.95 -9.98
C ASN A 56 -2.71 10.99 -11.18
N PRO A 57 -1.47 11.53 -11.05
CA PRO A 57 -0.89 12.16 -9.86
C PRO A 57 -1.41 13.58 -9.61
N PRO A 58 -1.26 14.10 -8.38
CA PRO A 58 -1.60 15.48 -8.07
C PRO A 58 -0.66 16.45 -8.78
N ALA A 59 -1.14 17.67 -9.06
CA ALA A 59 -0.29 18.74 -9.58
C ALA A 59 0.69 19.24 -8.51
N GLU A 60 1.86 19.74 -8.93
CA GLU A 60 2.87 20.32 -8.02
C GLU A 60 2.30 21.44 -7.13
N HIS A 61 1.44 22.27 -7.72
CA HIS A 61 0.62 23.24 -7.02
C HIS A 61 -0.83 22.78 -7.04
N SER A 62 -1.20 21.96 -6.06
CA SER A 62 -2.49 21.26 -6.05
C SER A 62 -3.68 22.13 -5.63
N TYR A 63 -3.45 23.22 -4.89
CA TYR A 63 -4.49 24.14 -4.44
C TYR A 63 -4.16 25.57 -4.86
N THR A 64 -5.10 26.23 -5.52
CA THR A 64 -5.02 27.66 -5.83
C THR A 64 -5.41 28.52 -4.63
N GLU A 65 -6.28 28.00 -3.77
CA GLU A 65 -6.80 28.67 -2.58
C GLU A 65 -6.81 27.71 -1.38
N LEU A 66 -6.85 28.25 -0.16
CA LEU A 66 -6.83 27.45 1.06
C LEU A 66 -8.16 26.66 1.20
N PRO A 67 -8.12 25.34 1.44
CA PRO A 67 -9.33 24.56 1.68
C PRO A 67 -9.98 24.99 3.01
N ILE A 68 -11.29 25.24 2.97
CA ILE A 68 -12.05 25.69 4.13
C ILE A 68 -12.46 24.48 4.98
N ILE A 69 -12.10 24.53 6.27
CA ILE A 69 -12.60 23.59 7.28
C ILE A 69 -13.60 24.35 8.15
N MET A 70 -14.90 24.10 7.96
CA MET A 70 -15.93 24.62 8.88
C MET A 70 -15.98 23.73 10.12
N LYS A 71 -15.51 24.24 11.27
CA LYS A 71 -15.76 23.63 12.57
C LYS A 71 -17.13 24.08 13.04
N PHE A 72 -18.09 23.15 13.06
CA PHE A 72 -19.36 23.33 13.75
C PHE A 72 -19.22 23.05 15.24
#